data_AF-A0A1C6J3B6-F1
#
_entry.id   AF-A0A1C6J3B6-F1
#
_cell.length_a   1.000
_cell.length_b   1.000
_cell.length_c   1.000
_cell.angle_alpha   90.00
_cell.angle_beta   90.00
_cell.angle_gamma   90.00
#
_symmetry.space_group_name_H-M   'P 1'
#
loop_
_entity.id
_entity.type
_entity.pdbx_description
1 polymer ?
#
loop_
_entity_poly.entity_id
_entity_poly.type
_entity_poly.pdbx_seq_one_letter_code
_entity_poly.pdbx_strand_id
1 'polypeptide(L)'
;MKCPHCNQEINDESQICTYCGKSLNEVPDGQSQTENQEHSSDTEADSQATAEPAAEENIVAPEAGAAKETTEPAGEPAEPAGEAPKGKKKWVIPAAIAAVVAIAAGAFAMTSAKDPKDAVIGAFKSIVAEGQTNPAEEIFGVSAMTDKLNKESSEMNMELTVEGSSDETLSQLVSGKIGMSALNDIDNKKMSFVMGVGYADMIANFEFYLDEKELVMAIPELSSKAFSMNYADDLEGQVKNSPYLGQILQDSGMDLTGLNSYLEKCNELAAGGEQFFDLEELWKRYKEGSKAIDDLKAAMTVEKAEKKSFTIDGKEVSCDGYHTTITKDALIQFATTTKEFFLSDETLKKDFIEYMDLMNELQGTMVMMANPYAQTGEEMQQELWKEAETQLDAVIEELKDSMGDLTMDVYVRKDGKMAGFDYETTAVIAEENIKLYGNVAFAGGYSMMSNVKAVLNVESADGEVVTASVDKTGTYEKDKTWAGTLRGTIGNGTDSYSFVYTGDYNAESKDYNLSLDLLSGEESQFTISSSGMFTDLVKGESFNLEMTSLKMETPLITGENEYLELSGKYLAGPLNQTVEAPEGDRLDLLAATEEDYNNVYTEIMGNAFSLMMKFY
;
A
#
# COMPACT_ATOMS: atom_id res chain seq x y z
N MET A 1 23.20 32.57 9.34
CA MET A 1 23.56 32.33 10.76
C MET A 1 23.77 30.83 11.00
N LYS A 2 24.09 30.40 12.23
CA LYS A 2 24.02 28.98 12.63
C LYS A 2 22.82 28.74 13.53
N CYS A 3 22.12 27.63 13.34
CA CYS A 3 20.98 27.24 14.17
C CYS A 3 21.42 26.93 15.61
N PRO A 4 20.81 27.51 16.67
CA PRO A 4 21.19 27.24 18.05
C PRO A 4 20.88 25.80 18.51
N HIS A 5 20.00 25.08 17.82
CA HIS A 5 19.57 23.72 18.20
C HIS A 5 20.34 22.60 17.48
N CYS A 6 20.89 22.84 16.28
CA CYS A 6 21.61 21.81 15.49
C CYS A 6 22.96 22.28 14.89
N ASN A 7 23.36 23.53 15.14
CA ASN A 7 24.64 24.14 14.71
C ASN A 7 24.90 24.18 13.18
N GLN A 8 23.93 23.78 12.35
CA GLN A 8 23.99 23.89 10.89
C GLN A 8 23.88 25.34 10.42
N GLU A 9 24.48 25.65 9.26
CA GLU A 9 24.41 26.97 8.64
C GLU A 9 23.09 27.16 7.87
N ILE A 10 22.46 28.30 8.08
CA ILE A 10 21.11 28.65 7.63
C ILE A 10 21.05 30.12 7.18
N ASN A 11 20.04 30.49 6.40
CA ASN A 11 19.80 31.88 6.00
C ASN A 11 19.52 32.78 7.23
N ASP A 12 19.97 34.03 7.19
CA ASP A 12 19.81 35.01 8.27
C ASP A 12 18.37 35.58 8.38
N GLU A 13 17.54 35.39 7.35
CA GLU A 13 16.13 35.84 7.33
C GLU A 13 15.12 34.72 7.65
N SER A 14 15.58 33.48 7.88
CA SER A 14 14.71 32.36 8.25
C SER A 14 14.26 32.45 9.71
N GLN A 15 12.99 32.14 9.99
CA GLN A 15 12.45 32.05 11.35
C GLN A 15 12.48 30.62 11.93
N ILE A 16 12.63 29.61 11.07
CA ILE A 16 12.64 28.18 11.41
C ILE A 16 13.88 27.53 10.78
N CYS A 17 14.49 26.55 11.45
CA CYS A 17 15.63 25.81 10.91
C CYS A 17 15.20 24.72 9.92
N THR A 18 15.60 24.86 8.66
CA THR A 18 15.34 23.90 7.57
C THR A 18 15.96 22.51 7.77
N TYR A 19 16.84 22.32 8.77
CA TYR A 19 17.52 21.06 9.05
C TYR A 19 16.99 20.31 10.28
N CYS A 20 16.20 20.95 11.15
CA CYS A 20 15.71 20.32 12.39
C CYS A 20 14.33 20.81 12.85
N GLY A 21 13.58 21.53 12.01
CA GLY A 21 12.19 21.96 12.26
C GLY A 21 12.00 23.05 13.34
N LYS A 22 12.96 23.25 14.25
CA LYS A 22 12.79 24.15 15.41
C LYS A 22 12.79 25.63 15.05
N SER A 23 11.99 26.41 15.77
CA SER A 23 11.95 27.87 15.74
C SER A 23 13.29 28.46 16.17
N LEU A 24 13.78 29.45 15.45
CA LEU A 24 15.07 30.09 15.74
C LEU A 24 14.99 31.18 16.82
N ASN A 25 13.77 31.44 17.33
CA ASN A 25 13.50 32.40 18.40
C ASN A 25 13.35 31.74 19.78
N GLU A 26 13.38 30.40 19.85
CA GLU A 26 13.28 29.66 21.10
C GLU A 26 14.64 29.51 21.77
N VAL A 27 14.70 29.76 23.07
CA VAL A 27 15.93 29.56 23.86
C VAL A 27 16.09 28.06 24.08
N PRO A 28 17.23 27.44 23.70
CA PRO A 28 17.44 26.01 23.94
C PRO A 28 17.50 25.72 25.45
N ASP A 29 16.70 24.75 25.89
CA ASP A 29 16.72 24.26 27.27
C ASP A 29 18.09 23.75 27.69
N GLY A 30 18.46 24.03 28.95
CA GLY A 30 19.60 23.38 29.61
C GLY A 30 20.93 24.13 29.56
N GLN A 31 21.00 25.35 30.10
CA GLN A 31 22.23 25.83 30.74
C GLN A 31 21.99 26.23 32.20
N SER A 32 22.63 25.52 33.11
CA SER A 32 22.51 25.73 34.55
C SER A 32 23.18 27.04 34.97
N GLN A 33 22.45 27.87 35.72
CA GLN A 33 23.05 28.87 36.60
C GLN A 33 22.70 28.53 38.06
N THR A 34 23.69 28.67 38.92
CA THR A 34 23.62 28.33 40.35
C THR A 34 23.87 29.59 41.16
N GLU A 35 23.33 29.63 42.38
CA GLU A 35 23.41 30.74 43.34
C GLU A 35 22.55 31.98 42.96
N ASN A 36 21.89 32.68 43.88
CA ASN A 36 21.96 32.60 45.34
C ASN A 36 20.61 32.84 46.04
N GLN A 37 20.52 32.51 47.33
CA GLN A 37 19.34 32.76 48.17
C GLN A 37 19.30 34.19 48.73
N GLU A 38 18.11 34.78 48.82
CA GLU A 38 17.49 35.37 50.04
C GLU A 38 16.03 35.75 49.67
N HIS A 39 15.01 35.25 50.39
CA HIS A 39 14.31 35.91 51.51
C HIS A 39 13.53 37.18 51.09
N SER A 40 12.25 37.39 51.40
CA SER A 40 11.37 36.76 52.42
C SER A 40 9.86 37.02 52.15
N SER A 41 8.97 36.40 52.96
CA SER A 41 7.70 36.95 53.53
C SER A 41 6.60 37.58 52.62
N ASP A 42 5.29 37.39 52.82
CA ASP A 42 4.58 36.57 53.82
C ASP A 42 3.06 36.40 53.50
N THR A 43 2.50 35.34 54.09
CA THR A 43 1.11 35.04 54.57
C THR A 43 -0.18 35.77 54.09
N GLU A 44 -1.26 34.96 54.02
CA GLU A 44 -2.64 35.22 54.52
C GLU A 44 -3.59 36.19 53.75
N ALA A 45 -4.93 36.08 53.80
CA ALA A 45 -5.83 35.00 54.28
C ALA A 45 -7.29 35.11 53.74
N ASP A 46 -7.97 33.95 53.70
CA ASP A 46 -9.35 33.62 54.12
C ASP A 46 -10.57 34.57 53.89
N SER A 47 -11.69 33.99 53.43
CA SER A 47 -13.07 34.37 53.80
C SER A 47 -14.11 33.32 53.37
N GLN A 48 -14.84 32.75 54.34
CA GLN A 48 -16.11 31.99 54.13
C GLN A 48 -17.32 32.98 54.15
N ALA A 49 -18.62 32.64 53.96
CA ALA A 49 -19.39 31.42 53.67
C ALA A 49 -20.59 31.81 52.74
N THR A 50 -21.85 31.34 52.72
CA THR A 50 -22.71 30.43 53.54
C THR A 50 -24.01 30.10 52.78
N ALA A 51 -24.63 28.92 53.00
CA ALA A 51 -26.10 28.64 53.02
C ALA A 51 -26.97 28.90 51.74
N GLU A 52 -28.10 28.22 51.45
CA GLU A 52 -28.85 27.08 52.05
C GLU A 52 -29.74 26.39 50.93
N PRO A 53 -30.64 25.39 51.17
CA PRO A 53 -30.79 24.25 50.23
C PRO A 53 -32.26 23.90 49.84
N ALA A 54 -32.57 22.59 49.71
CA ALA A 54 -33.87 21.89 49.50
C ALA A 54 -34.36 21.72 48.03
N ALA A 55 -34.99 20.60 47.63
CA ALA A 55 -35.12 19.25 48.22
C ALA A 55 -35.69 18.23 47.20
N GLU A 56 -35.40 16.93 47.41
CA GLU A 56 -36.19 15.69 47.08
C GLU A 56 -36.68 15.49 45.61
N GLU A 57 -37.05 14.30 45.08
CA GLU A 57 -37.43 12.97 45.62
C GLU A 57 -37.17 11.86 44.52
N ASN A 58 -37.42 10.56 44.72
CA ASN A 58 -36.54 9.56 45.38
C ASN A 58 -36.89 8.11 44.88
N ILE A 59 -36.01 7.11 45.13
CA ILE A 59 -36.22 5.62 45.04
C ILE A 59 -36.65 5.02 43.64
N VAL A 60 -36.59 3.73 43.26
CA VAL A 60 -36.39 2.40 43.91
C VAL A 60 -35.55 1.44 43.03
N ALA A 61 -34.83 0.49 43.63
CA ALA A 61 -34.42 -0.79 43.01
C ALA A 61 -34.74 -1.99 43.95
N PRO A 62 -35.12 -3.19 43.43
CA PRO A 62 -35.24 -4.42 44.23
C PRO A 62 -34.40 -5.62 43.71
N GLU A 63 -34.17 -6.61 44.58
CA GLU A 63 -33.28 -7.79 44.34
C GLU A 63 -34.03 -9.12 44.10
N ALA A 64 -33.31 -10.09 43.51
CA ALA A 64 -33.33 -11.56 43.70
C ALA A 64 -34.62 -12.41 43.48
N GLY A 65 -34.49 -13.57 42.81
CA GLY A 65 -35.64 -14.49 42.59
C GLY A 65 -35.46 -15.82 41.82
N ALA A 66 -34.45 -16.64 42.15
CA ALA A 66 -34.34 -18.10 41.91
C ALA A 66 -35.06 -18.84 40.72
N ALA A 67 -34.23 -19.33 39.78
CA ALA A 67 -34.17 -20.69 39.20
C ALA A 67 -35.39 -21.39 38.52
N LYS A 68 -35.20 -21.77 37.24
CA LYS A 68 -35.50 -23.13 36.71
C LYS A 68 -34.86 -23.42 35.34
N GLU A 69 -34.61 -24.69 35.05
CA GLU A 69 -34.13 -25.18 33.75
C GLU A 69 -35.26 -25.36 32.73
N THR A 70 -35.01 -25.02 31.45
CA THR A 70 -35.57 -25.72 30.26
C THR A 70 -34.71 -25.43 29.03
N THR A 71 -34.10 -26.49 28.48
CA THR A 71 -33.79 -26.79 27.05
C THR A 71 -33.58 -25.66 26.02
N GLU A 72 -32.48 -25.84 25.28
CA GLU A 72 -32.08 -25.34 23.94
C GLU A 72 -33.17 -25.06 22.88
N PRO A 73 -32.86 -24.32 21.78
CA PRO A 73 -31.52 -23.98 21.28
C PRO A 73 -31.14 -22.49 21.26
N ALA A 74 -29.84 -22.22 21.12
CA ALA A 74 -29.34 -20.89 20.78
C ALA A 74 -29.56 -20.59 19.30
N GLY A 75 -30.21 -19.45 19.00
CA GLY A 75 -30.14 -18.82 17.68
C GLY A 75 -28.84 -18.03 17.52
N GLU A 76 -28.65 -17.41 16.35
CA GLU A 76 -27.42 -16.67 16.02
C GLU A 76 -27.09 -15.57 17.05
N PRO A 77 -25.80 -15.34 17.38
CA PRO A 77 -25.38 -14.14 18.09
C PRO A 77 -25.73 -12.91 17.25
N ALA A 78 -26.60 -12.04 17.76
CA ALA A 78 -26.95 -10.80 17.09
C ALA A 78 -25.72 -9.88 16.97
N GLU A 79 -25.54 -9.27 15.80
CA GLU A 79 -24.50 -8.28 15.57
C GLU A 79 -24.60 -7.12 16.59
N PRO A 80 -23.48 -6.65 17.18
CA PRO A 80 -23.50 -5.48 18.03
C PRO A 80 -23.78 -4.24 17.17
N ALA A 81 -25.01 -3.71 17.28
CA ALA A 81 -25.48 -2.56 16.51
C ALA A 81 -24.79 -1.25 16.91
N GLY A 82 -23.57 -1.04 16.41
CA GLY A 82 -22.91 0.26 16.39
C GLY A 82 -23.57 1.18 15.36
N GLU A 83 -24.06 2.35 15.78
CA GLU A 83 -24.67 3.31 14.86
C GLU A 83 -23.62 3.86 13.88
N ALA A 84 -23.71 3.48 12.60
CA ALA A 84 -22.78 3.94 11.58
C ALA A 84 -22.86 5.49 11.39
N PRO A 85 -21.72 6.20 11.37
CA PRO A 85 -21.73 7.66 11.23
C PRO A 85 -22.29 8.10 9.88
N LYS A 86 -23.38 8.88 9.92
CA LYS A 86 -24.11 9.39 8.75
C LYS A 86 -23.30 10.47 8.01
N GLY A 87 -22.35 10.07 7.17
CA GLY A 87 -21.49 11.01 6.44
C GLY A 87 -20.94 10.57 5.07
N LYS A 88 -21.29 9.39 4.55
CA LYS A 88 -20.68 8.82 3.33
C LYS A 88 -21.20 9.45 2.01
N LYS A 89 -20.75 10.67 1.68
CA LYS A 89 -20.80 11.28 0.33
C LYS A 89 -19.63 12.22 -0.05
N LYS A 90 -18.71 12.54 0.87
CA LYS A 90 -17.76 13.67 0.71
C LYS A 90 -16.37 13.35 0.09
N TRP A 91 -16.13 12.17 -0.49
CA TRP A 91 -14.74 11.71 -0.77
C TRP A 91 -14.45 11.20 -2.21
N VAL A 92 -15.42 11.25 -3.13
CA VAL A 92 -15.25 10.69 -4.49
C VAL A 92 -14.52 11.65 -5.44
N ILE A 93 -14.83 12.95 -5.34
CA ILE A 93 -14.44 13.98 -6.32
C ILE A 93 -12.92 14.27 -6.39
N PRO A 94 -12.14 14.28 -5.28
CA PRO A 94 -10.69 14.57 -5.35
C PRO A 94 -9.89 13.62 -6.24
N ALA A 95 -10.31 12.35 -6.34
CA ALA A 95 -9.63 11.34 -7.14
C ALA A 95 -9.78 11.60 -8.65
N ALA A 96 -10.95 12.07 -9.10
CA ALA A 96 -11.23 12.33 -10.52
C ALA A 96 -10.31 13.43 -11.09
N ILE A 97 -10.02 14.46 -10.31
CA ILE A 97 -9.17 15.60 -10.73
C ILE A 97 -7.70 15.17 -10.88
N ALA A 98 -7.22 14.28 -10.01
CA ALA A 98 -5.86 13.74 -10.10
C ALA A 98 -5.63 12.92 -11.39
N ALA A 99 -6.64 12.19 -11.85
CA ALA A 99 -6.57 11.40 -13.09
C ALA A 99 -6.33 12.28 -14.34
N VAL A 100 -6.98 13.45 -14.43
CA VAL A 100 -6.80 14.39 -15.56
C VAL A 100 -5.35 14.85 -15.69
N VAL A 101 -4.64 15.04 -14.57
CA VAL A 101 -3.22 15.46 -14.57
C VAL A 101 -2.29 14.31 -14.97
N ALA A 102 -2.57 13.07 -14.56
CA ALA A 102 -1.75 11.90 -14.88
C ALA A 102 -1.79 11.53 -16.37
N ILE A 103 -2.96 11.65 -16.99
CA ILE A 103 -3.23 11.17 -18.36
C ILE A 103 -2.44 11.94 -19.44
N ALA A 104 -2.08 13.20 -19.18
CA ALA A 104 -1.32 14.03 -20.12
C ALA A 104 0.09 13.51 -20.46
N ALA A 105 0.63 12.56 -19.69
CA ALA A 105 2.02 12.11 -19.79
C ALA A 105 2.27 10.94 -20.77
N GLY A 106 1.30 10.05 -20.99
CA GLY A 106 1.59 8.66 -21.41
C GLY A 106 1.68 8.34 -22.92
N ALA A 107 1.37 9.28 -23.83
CA ALA A 107 0.97 8.88 -25.19
C ALA A 107 1.22 9.85 -26.37
N PHE A 108 2.44 10.37 -26.58
CA PHE A 108 2.77 10.91 -27.92
C PHE A 108 4.24 10.84 -28.35
N ALA A 109 4.52 10.27 -29.53
CA ALA A 109 5.82 10.32 -30.18
C ALA A 109 5.97 11.55 -31.12
N MET A 110 7.22 11.91 -31.42
CA MET A 110 7.71 12.73 -32.57
C MET A 110 6.87 13.89 -33.15
N THR A 111 7.19 15.12 -32.75
CA THR A 111 7.31 16.28 -33.68
C THR A 111 8.35 17.27 -33.15
N SER A 112 8.94 18.11 -34.03
CA SER A 112 9.89 19.16 -33.63
C SER A 112 9.16 20.50 -33.49
N ALA A 113 9.09 21.02 -32.26
CA ALA A 113 8.24 22.16 -31.92
C ALA A 113 8.50 23.43 -32.77
N LYS A 114 7.47 23.81 -33.54
CA LYS A 114 7.26 25.16 -34.07
C LYS A 114 5.88 25.73 -33.70
N ASP A 115 4.97 24.85 -33.29
CA ASP A 115 3.63 25.16 -32.81
C ASP A 115 3.64 25.26 -31.27
N PRO A 116 2.97 26.26 -30.66
CA PRO A 116 2.72 26.30 -29.22
C PRO A 116 2.16 25.00 -28.63
N LYS A 117 1.24 24.33 -29.33
CA LYS A 117 0.62 23.07 -28.91
C LYS A 117 1.64 21.93 -28.78
N ASP A 118 2.56 21.82 -29.73
CA ASP A 118 3.66 20.84 -29.69
C ASP A 118 4.67 21.13 -28.56
N ALA A 119 4.83 22.40 -28.16
CA ALA A 119 5.71 22.76 -27.03
C ALA A 119 5.10 22.32 -25.68
N VAL A 120 3.81 22.56 -25.45
CA VAL A 120 3.09 22.09 -24.26
C VAL A 120 3.08 20.55 -24.18
N ILE A 121 2.76 19.89 -25.30
CA ILE A 121 2.76 18.42 -25.39
C ILE A 121 4.18 17.85 -25.21
N GLY A 122 5.22 18.52 -25.69
CA GLY A 122 6.62 18.15 -25.41
C GLY A 122 6.98 18.28 -23.92
N ALA A 123 6.49 19.33 -23.26
CA ALA A 123 6.74 19.58 -21.85
C ALA A 123 6.12 18.50 -20.96
N PHE A 124 4.86 18.09 -21.16
CA PHE A 124 4.23 17.06 -20.33
C PHE A 124 4.94 15.70 -20.43
N LYS A 125 5.33 15.26 -21.64
CA LYS A 125 6.16 14.05 -21.83
C LYS A 125 7.47 14.12 -21.06
N SER A 126 8.09 15.30 -20.98
CA SER A 126 9.43 15.45 -20.39
C SER A 126 9.48 15.08 -18.91
N ILE A 127 8.33 15.08 -18.22
CA ILE A 127 8.18 14.65 -16.82
C ILE A 127 8.49 13.15 -16.68
N VAL A 128 7.99 12.32 -17.59
CA VAL A 128 8.08 10.85 -17.56
C VAL A 128 9.04 10.26 -18.60
N ALA A 129 9.82 11.10 -19.27
CA ALA A 129 10.70 10.68 -20.36
C ALA A 129 11.74 9.64 -19.90
N GLU A 130 11.99 8.65 -20.77
CA GLU A 130 12.99 7.60 -20.62
C GLU A 130 14.40 8.16 -20.37
N GLY A 131 15.25 7.37 -19.70
CA GLY A 131 16.64 7.74 -19.42
C GLY A 131 16.84 8.77 -18.30
N GLN A 132 15.80 9.05 -17.49
CA GLN A 132 15.95 9.74 -16.21
C GLN A 132 16.52 8.79 -15.15
N THR A 133 17.35 9.31 -14.23
CA THR A 133 17.90 8.49 -13.14
C THR A 133 16.80 8.05 -12.18
N ASN A 134 16.72 6.74 -11.96
CA ASN A 134 15.95 6.12 -10.89
C ASN A 134 16.92 5.49 -9.88
N PRO A 135 17.11 6.06 -8.68
CA PRO A 135 18.03 5.53 -7.67
C PRO A 135 17.73 4.08 -7.28
N ALA A 136 16.47 3.65 -7.23
CA ALA A 136 16.13 2.27 -6.91
C ALA A 136 16.67 1.29 -7.98
N GLU A 137 16.54 1.65 -9.25
CA GLU A 137 17.07 0.86 -10.37
C GLU A 137 18.59 1.03 -10.52
N GLU A 138 19.18 2.19 -10.17
CA GLU A 138 20.63 2.36 -10.19
C GLU A 138 21.35 1.62 -9.04
N ILE A 139 20.75 1.56 -7.84
CA ILE A 139 21.29 0.87 -6.65
C ILE A 139 20.98 -0.63 -6.67
N PHE A 140 19.70 -1.00 -6.66
CA PHE A 140 19.25 -2.38 -6.42
C PHE A 140 18.98 -3.15 -7.72
N GLY A 141 18.63 -2.47 -8.81
CA GLY A 141 18.27 -3.11 -10.08
C GLY A 141 16.93 -3.84 -10.01
N VAL A 142 15.95 -3.22 -9.34
CA VAL A 142 14.65 -3.82 -8.99
C VAL A 142 13.96 -4.45 -10.20
N SER A 143 13.95 -3.81 -11.37
CA SER A 143 13.30 -4.37 -12.56
C SER A 143 13.96 -5.69 -13.00
N ALA A 144 15.29 -5.72 -13.09
CA ALA A 144 16.02 -6.94 -13.46
C ALA A 144 15.88 -8.05 -12.40
N MET A 145 15.84 -7.68 -11.12
CA MET A 145 15.64 -8.61 -10.01
C MET A 145 14.24 -9.22 -10.02
N THR A 146 13.18 -8.41 -10.23
CA THR A 146 11.81 -8.90 -10.38
C THR A 146 11.65 -9.77 -11.63
N ASP A 147 12.29 -9.41 -12.75
CA ASP A 147 12.34 -10.26 -13.94
C ASP A 147 12.95 -11.64 -13.63
N LYS A 148 14.07 -11.68 -12.91
CA LYS A 148 14.73 -12.94 -12.52
C LYS A 148 13.92 -13.78 -11.55
N LEU A 149 13.47 -13.22 -10.42
CA LEU A 149 12.78 -13.96 -9.37
C LEU A 149 11.47 -14.63 -9.87
N ASN A 150 10.88 -14.09 -10.94
CA ASN A 150 9.68 -14.62 -11.61
C ASN A 150 9.96 -15.61 -12.76
N LYS A 151 11.21 -15.77 -13.23
CA LYS A 151 11.57 -16.51 -14.46
C LYS A 151 12.74 -17.50 -14.30
N GLU A 152 13.54 -17.35 -13.26
CA GLU A 152 14.67 -18.22 -12.88
C GLU A 152 14.35 -18.86 -11.52
N SER A 153 14.89 -20.06 -11.24
CA SER A 153 14.72 -20.71 -9.93
C SER A 153 15.23 -19.82 -8.79
N SER A 154 14.40 -19.55 -7.80
CA SER A 154 14.57 -18.49 -6.80
C SER A 154 14.30 -18.96 -5.37
N GLU A 155 14.85 -18.24 -4.40
CA GLU A 155 14.55 -18.41 -2.98
C GLU A 155 14.27 -17.06 -2.29
N MET A 156 13.34 -17.08 -1.34
CA MET A 156 13.03 -15.96 -0.45
C MET A 156 12.97 -16.47 0.98
N ASN A 157 13.65 -15.81 1.91
CA ASN A 157 13.67 -16.19 3.33
C ASN A 157 13.45 -14.94 4.18
N MET A 158 12.45 -14.94 5.07
CA MET A 158 12.16 -13.89 6.03
C MET A 158 12.14 -14.45 7.45
N GLU A 159 12.75 -13.76 8.40
CA GLU A 159 12.57 -13.99 9.84
C GLU A 159 12.31 -12.63 10.51
N LEU A 160 11.26 -12.56 11.35
CA LEU A 160 10.94 -11.40 12.19
C LEU A 160 10.93 -11.84 13.66
N THR A 161 11.53 -11.02 14.54
CA THR A 161 11.53 -11.22 15.99
C THR A 161 10.88 -10.02 16.68
N VAL A 162 10.04 -10.25 17.70
CA VAL A 162 9.50 -9.19 18.56
C VAL A 162 10.54 -8.79 19.60
N GLU A 163 11.07 -7.57 19.50
CA GLU A 163 12.09 -7.03 20.42
C GLU A 163 11.46 -6.35 21.64
N GLY A 164 10.34 -5.64 21.46
CA GLY A 164 9.68 -4.90 22.52
C GLY A 164 8.29 -4.39 22.18
N SER A 165 7.48 -4.17 23.20
CA SER A 165 6.22 -3.41 23.08
C SER A 165 5.89 -2.74 24.41
N SER A 166 5.10 -1.66 24.34
CA SER A 166 4.50 -0.98 25.50
C SER A 166 3.25 -1.68 26.04
N ASP A 167 2.52 -2.43 25.22
CA ASP A 167 1.29 -3.10 25.63
C ASP A 167 1.58 -4.32 26.51
N GLU A 168 0.84 -4.47 27.62
CA GLU A 168 1.05 -5.57 28.57
C GLU A 168 0.75 -6.95 27.96
N THR A 169 -0.09 -7.04 26.93
CA THR A 169 -0.39 -8.29 26.23
C THR A 169 0.72 -8.64 25.24
N LEU A 170 1.09 -7.71 24.36
CA LEU A 170 2.15 -7.89 23.37
C LEU A 170 3.55 -8.02 24.00
N SER A 171 3.76 -7.46 25.19
CA SER A 171 5.00 -7.66 25.96
C SER A 171 5.30 -9.15 26.27
N GLN A 172 4.26 -9.99 26.34
CA GLN A 172 4.38 -11.44 26.54
C GLN A 172 4.89 -12.17 25.28
N LEU A 173 4.78 -11.52 24.12
CA LEU A 173 5.25 -12.02 22.82
C LEU A 173 6.68 -11.59 22.48
N VAL A 174 7.38 -10.85 23.35
CA VAL A 174 8.81 -10.51 23.18
C VAL A 174 9.65 -11.79 23.13
N SER A 175 10.64 -11.83 22.23
CA SER A 175 11.34 -13.05 21.76
C SER A 175 10.46 -14.02 20.94
N GLY A 176 9.21 -13.68 20.64
CA GLY A 176 8.38 -14.36 19.65
C GLY A 176 8.92 -14.14 18.24
N LYS A 177 8.79 -15.16 17.39
CA LYS A 177 9.37 -15.22 16.04
C LYS A 177 8.34 -15.66 15.00
N ILE A 178 8.44 -15.08 13.80
CA ILE A 178 7.72 -15.51 12.60
C ILE A 178 8.75 -15.69 11.49
N GLY A 179 8.84 -16.90 10.94
CA GLY A 179 9.70 -17.25 9.83
C GLY A 179 8.87 -17.63 8.59
N MET A 180 9.34 -17.25 7.41
CA MET A 180 8.79 -17.67 6.12
C MET A 180 9.94 -18.01 5.17
N SER A 181 9.96 -19.22 4.64
CA SER A 181 10.85 -19.65 3.55
C SER A 181 10.00 -20.01 2.34
N ALA A 182 10.41 -19.58 1.15
CA ALA A 182 9.83 -19.97 -0.12
C ALA A 182 10.97 -20.33 -1.08
N LEU A 183 10.99 -21.59 -1.56
CA LEU A 183 11.95 -22.10 -2.52
C LEU A 183 11.20 -22.50 -3.80
N ASN A 184 11.64 -22.00 -4.95
CA ASN A 184 11.00 -22.23 -6.24
C ASN A 184 12.02 -22.74 -7.26
N ASP A 185 11.89 -23.99 -7.69
CA ASP A 185 12.72 -24.62 -8.71
C ASP A 185 11.92 -24.77 -10.00
N ILE A 186 12.06 -23.79 -10.90
CA ILE A 186 11.32 -23.74 -12.17
C ILE A 186 11.82 -24.83 -13.14
N ASP A 187 13.12 -25.11 -13.16
CA ASP A 187 13.74 -26.13 -14.03
C ASP A 187 13.21 -27.55 -13.72
N ASN A 188 13.02 -27.88 -12.44
CA ASN A 188 12.48 -29.18 -12.01
C ASN A 188 10.99 -29.12 -11.64
N LYS A 189 10.34 -27.96 -11.79
CA LYS A 189 8.95 -27.66 -11.40
C LYS A 189 8.61 -28.11 -9.98
N LYS A 190 9.32 -27.57 -9.00
CA LYS A 190 9.07 -27.82 -7.58
C LYS A 190 8.91 -26.52 -6.80
N MET A 191 8.07 -26.56 -5.79
CA MET A 191 7.97 -25.50 -4.78
C MET A 191 8.12 -26.12 -3.40
N SER A 192 8.77 -25.41 -2.48
CA SER A 192 8.60 -25.60 -1.05
C SER A 192 8.29 -24.27 -0.38
N PHE A 193 7.39 -24.30 0.60
CA PHE A 193 7.05 -23.17 1.43
C PHE A 193 7.04 -23.63 2.90
N VAL A 194 7.71 -22.88 3.78
CA VAL A 194 7.75 -23.18 5.22
C VAL A 194 7.34 -21.94 5.99
N MET A 195 6.33 -22.06 6.86
CA MET A 195 5.93 -21.03 7.80
C MET A 195 6.30 -21.49 9.22
N GLY A 196 7.31 -20.84 9.80
CA GLY A 196 7.73 -21.06 11.18
C GLY A 196 7.06 -20.07 12.12
N VAL A 197 6.52 -20.55 13.25
CA VAL A 197 6.13 -19.70 14.38
C VAL A 197 6.89 -20.14 15.63
N GLY A 198 7.42 -19.20 16.40
CA GLY A 198 8.33 -19.53 17.49
C GLY A 198 8.33 -18.57 18.67
N TYR A 199 9.01 -18.98 19.72
CA TYR A 199 9.24 -18.22 20.94
C TYR A 199 10.60 -18.62 21.55
N ALA A 200 11.50 -17.64 21.69
CA ALA A 200 12.91 -17.85 22.04
C ALA A 200 13.62 -18.89 21.14
N ASP A 201 13.94 -20.05 21.70
CA ASP A 201 14.62 -21.17 21.01
C ASP A 201 13.64 -22.26 20.51
N MET A 202 12.33 -22.12 20.77
CA MET A 202 11.31 -23.04 20.26
C MET A 202 10.69 -22.50 18.97
N ILE A 203 10.56 -23.35 17.96
CA ILE A 203 9.89 -23.08 16.69
C ILE A 203 8.97 -24.29 16.40
N ALA A 204 7.83 -24.03 15.76
CA ALA A 204 6.99 -25.02 15.10
C ALA A 204 6.84 -24.63 13.62
N ASN A 205 7.02 -25.58 12.72
CA ASN A 205 7.08 -25.33 11.28
C ASN A 205 5.90 -25.99 10.57
N PHE A 206 5.09 -25.19 9.86
CA PHE A 206 4.20 -25.72 8.83
C PHE A 206 4.97 -25.79 7.52
N GLU A 207 5.25 -27.02 7.06
CA GLU A 207 5.99 -27.28 5.83
C GLU A 207 5.05 -27.70 4.70
N PHE A 208 5.28 -27.16 3.52
CA PHE A 208 4.53 -27.43 2.29
C PHE A 208 5.52 -27.69 1.14
N TYR A 209 5.19 -28.65 0.28
CA TYR A 209 5.92 -29.00 -0.93
C TYR A 209 4.94 -29.36 -2.05
N LEU A 210 5.35 -29.10 -3.29
CA LEU A 210 4.58 -29.32 -4.51
C LEU A 210 5.52 -29.66 -5.67
N ASP A 211 5.14 -30.57 -6.57
CA ASP A 211 5.86 -30.80 -7.83
C ASP A 211 4.95 -30.99 -9.07
N GLU A 212 5.28 -31.87 -10.01
CA GLU A 212 4.39 -32.23 -11.13
C GLU A 212 3.30 -33.24 -10.75
N LYS A 213 3.35 -33.84 -9.55
CA LYS A 213 2.56 -35.04 -9.20
C LYS A 213 1.92 -35.00 -7.83
N GLU A 214 2.69 -34.60 -6.81
CA GLU A 214 2.24 -34.66 -5.42
C GLU A 214 2.41 -33.35 -4.65
N LEU A 215 1.42 -33.11 -3.79
CA LEU A 215 1.42 -32.11 -2.75
C LEU A 215 1.78 -32.83 -1.45
N VAL A 216 2.71 -32.28 -0.67
CA VAL A 216 3.18 -32.87 0.59
C VAL A 216 3.20 -31.80 1.66
N MET A 217 2.56 -32.06 2.80
CA MET A 217 2.52 -31.17 3.96
C MET A 217 3.04 -31.87 5.21
N ALA A 218 3.70 -31.14 6.10
CA ALA A 218 4.10 -31.64 7.41
C ALA A 218 3.98 -30.57 8.49
N ILE A 219 3.87 -31.02 9.74
CA ILE A 219 4.15 -30.21 10.94
C ILE A 219 5.02 -31.07 11.85
N PRO A 220 6.36 -31.11 11.64
CA PRO A 220 7.25 -32.10 12.26
C PRO A 220 7.22 -32.09 13.80
N GLU A 221 6.91 -30.95 14.42
CA GLU A 221 6.79 -30.83 15.89
C GLU A 221 5.44 -31.32 16.44
N LEU A 222 4.44 -31.56 15.57
CA LEU A 222 3.13 -32.11 15.94
C LEU A 222 2.91 -33.56 15.48
N SER A 223 3.46 -33.98 14.35
CA SER A 223 3.29 -35.36 13.85
C SER A 223 4.53 -35.86 13.11
N SER A 224 4.80 -37.16 13.27
CA SER A 224 5.78 -37.91 12.48
C SER A 224 5.35 -38.15 11.03
N LYS A 225 4.18 -37.67 10.60
CA LYS A 225 3.61 -37.89 9.27
C LYS A 225 3.85 -36.71 8.33
N ALA A 226 4.31 -37.05 7.12
CA ALA A 226 4.29 -36.18 5.97
C ALA A 226 3.08 -36.56 5.10
N PHE A 227 2.07 -35.69 5.11
CA PHE A 227 0.77 -35.88 4.48
C PHE A 227 0.88 -35.63 2.97
N SER A 228 0.74 -36.67 2.16
CA SER A 228 0.89 -36.60 0.70
C SER A 228 -0.43 -36.80 -0.04
N MET A 229 -0.64 -36.08 -1.13
CA MET A 229 -1.75 -36.24 -2.06
C MET A 229 -1.22 -36.19 -3.50
N ASN A 230 -1.44 -37.25 -4.27
CA ASN A 230 -1.18 -37.25 -5.72
C ASN A 230 -2.39 -36.63 -6.44
N TYR A 231 -2.16 -35.58 -7.24
CA TYR A 231 -3.21 -34.93 -8.05
C TYR A 231 -3.12 -35.22 -9.54
N ALA A 232 -1.96 -35.66 -10.05
CA ALA A 232 -1.76 -35.94 -11.47
C ALA A 232 -2.41 -37.26 -11.94
N ASP A 233 -2.47 -38.28 -11.08
CA ASP A 233 -2.94 -39.63 -11.44
C ASP A 233 -4.40 -39.86 -10.99
N ASP A 234 -5.39 -39.50 -11.84
CA ASP A 234 -6.83 -39.79 -11.62
C ASP A 234 -7.38 -39.28 -10.26
N LEU A 235 -7.22 -37.98 -9.97
CA LEU A 235 -7.66 -37.35 -8.72
C LEU A 235 -9.18 -37.53 -8.45
N GLU A 236 -10.04 -37.44 -9.48
CA GLU A 236 -11.48 -37.74 -9.33
C GLU A 236 -11.68 -39.19 -8.85
N GLY A 237 -10.99 -40.15 -9.48
CA GLY A 237 -11.00 -41.55 -9.08
C GLY A 237 -10.47 -41.78 -7.67
N GLN A 238 -9.38 -41.11 -7.28
CA GLN A 238 -8.82 -41.21 -5.92
C GLN A 238 -9.82 -40.68 -4.87
N VAL A 239 -10.34 -39.46 -5.06
CA VAL A 239 -11.35 -38.84 -4.16
C VAL A 239 -12.57 -39.75 -4.01
N LYS A 240 -13.09 -40.27 -5.11
CA LYS A 240 -14.29 -41.12 -5.16
C LYS A 240 -14.13 -42.50 -4.54
N ASN A 241 -12.90 -43.03 -4.52
CA ASN A 241 -12.57 -44.33 -3.92
C ASN A 241 -11.94 -44.20 -2.51
N SER A 242 -11.75 -42.97 -2.01
CA SER A 242 -11.13 -42.71 -0.71
C SER A 242 -11.92 -43.35 0.45
N PRO A 243 -11.29 -44.13 1.36
CA PRO A 243 -12.01 -44.83 2.42
C PRO A 243 -12.63 -43.95 3.50
N TYR A 244 -12.20 -42.68 3.61
CA TYR A 244 -12.62 -41.76 4.67
C TYR A 244 -12.84 -40.33 4.17
N LEU A 245 -11.79 -39.68 3.62
CA LEU A 245 -11.93 -38.30 3.15
C LEU A 245 -12.95 -38.17 2.03
N GLY A 246 -13.04 -39.12 1.10
CA GLY A 246 -13.91 -39.00 -0.09
C GLY A 246 -15.35 -38.57 0.19
N GLN A 247 -15.98 -39.10 1.24
CA GLN A 247 -17.32 -38.69 1.67
C GLN A 247 -17.31 -37.33 2.38
N ILE A 248 -16.29 -37.03 3.19
CA ILE A 248 -16.12 -35.74 3.89
C ILE A 248 -15.91 -34.61 2.88
N LEU A 249 -15.09 -34.80 1.85
CA LEU A 249 -14.87 -33.83 0.77
C LEU A 249 -16.22 -33.51 0.05
N GLN A 250 -16.97 -34.56 -0.31
CA GLN A 250 -18.29 -34.45 -0.97
C GLN A 250 -19.36 -33.80 -0.08
N ASP A 251 -19.46 -34.21 1.18
CA ASP A 251 -20.41 -33.64 2.16
C ASP A 251 -20.08 -32.19 2.50
N SER A 252 -18.80 -31.80 2.40
CA SER A 252 -18.32 -30.42 2.56
C SER A 252 -18.41 -29.58 1.27
N GLY A 253 -18.86 -30.15 0.16
CA GLY A 253 -18.97 -29.46 -1.13
C GLY A 253 -17.65 -29.11 -1.81
N MET A 254 -16.52 -29.72 -1.43
CA MET A 254 -15.24 -29.49 -2.09
C MET A 254 -15.12 -30.29 -3.39
N ASP A 255 -14.61 -29.64 -4.42
CA ASP A 255 -14.15 -30.27 -5.66
C ASP A 255 -12.65 -30.03 -5.82
N LEU A 256 -11.85 -31.09 -5.72
CA LEU A 256 -10.40 -31.01 -5.87
C LEU A 256 -9.94 -30.97 -7.34
N THR A 257 -10.83 -31.15 -8.32
CA THR A 257 -10.44 -31.19 -9.75
C THR A 257 -9.89 -29.85 -10.25
N GLY A 258 -10.42 -28.73 -9.76
CA GLY A 258 -9.94 -27.37 -10.08
C GLY A 258 -8.49 -27.09 -9.68
N LEU A 259 -7.91 -27.89 -8.76
CA LEU A 259 -6.49 -27.82 -8.43
C LEU A 259 -5.62 -28.12 -9.65
N ASN A 260 -6.00 -29.07 -10.50
CA ASN A 260 -5.21 -29.42 -11.69
C ASN A 260 -5.22 -28.30 -12.73
N SER A 261 -6.37 -27.68 -13.01
CA SER A 261 -6.46 -26.51 -13.89
C SER A 261 -5.56 -25.37 -13.41
N TYR A 262 -5.62 -25.07 -12.10
CA TYR A 262 -4.81 -24.03 -11.48
C TYR A 262 -3.31 -24.32 -11.59
N LEU A 263 -2.88 -25.55 -11.28
CA LEU A 263 -1.48 -25.95 -11.36
C LEU A 263 -0.96 -26.04 -12.80
N GLU A 264 -1.78 -26.47 -13.77
CA GLU A 264 -1.42 -26.42 -15.19
C GLU A 264 -1.21 -24.97 -15.67
N LYS A 265 -2.12 -24.04 -15.32
CA LYS A 265 -1.95 -22.63 -15.72
C LYS A 265 -0.79 -21.94 -15.00
N CYS A 266 -0.51 -22.27 -13.73
CA CYS A 266 0.68 -21.81 -13.03
C CYS A 266 1.97 -22.29 -13.72
N ASN A 267 2.02 -23.56 -14.14
CA ASN A 267 3.12 -24.12 -14.93
C ASN A 267 3.27 -23.42 -16.30
N GLU A 268 2.17 -23.11 -16.98
CA GLU A 268 2.19 -22.38 -18.26
C GLU A 268 2.78 -20.97 -18.09
N LEU A 269 2.33 -20.23 -17.06
CA LEU A 269 2.81 -18.88 -16.76
C LEU A 269 4.29 -18.88 -16.37
N ALA A 270 4.74 -19.82 -15.53
CA ALA A 270 6.16 -19.98 -15.17
C ALA A 270 7.05 -20.34 -16.37
N ALA A 271 6.51 -21.07 -17.35
CA ALA A 271 7.21 -21.37 -18.61
C ALA A 271 7.23 -20.21 -19.62
N GLY A 272 6.71 -19.02 -19.26
CA GLY A 272 6.62 -17.86 -20.15
C GLY A 272 5.45 -17.91 -21.13
N GLY A 273 4.35 -18.58 -20.74
CA GLY A 273 3.09 -18.64 -21.47
C GLY A 273 2.29 -17.33 -21.49
N GLU A 274 1.03 -17.41 -21.93
CA GLU A 274 0.18 -16.23 -22.13
C GLU A 274 -0.31 -15.70 -20.77
N GLN A 275 0.17 -14.51 -20.41
CA GLN A 275 -0.24 -13.80 -19.18
C GLN A 275 -1.68 -13.32 -19.30
N PHE A 276 -2.43 -13.38 -18.20
CA PHE A 276 -3.82 -12.90 -18.17
C PHE A 276 -3.93 -11.43 -18.58
N PHE A 277 -3.20 -10.51 -17.94
CA PHE A 277 -3.38 -9.07 -18.16
C PHE A 277 -2.14 -8.43 -18.79
N ASP A 278 -1.95 -8.58 -20.11
CA ASP A 278 -0.95 -7.82 -20.86
C ASP A 278 -1.35 -6.33 -20.96
N LEU A 279 -0.88 -5.56 -19.98
CA LEU A 279 -1.11 -4.13 -19.88
C LEU A 279 -0.33 -3.32 -20.95
N GLU A 280 0.76 -3.84 -21.53
CA GLU A 280 1.48 -3.13 -22.59
C GLU A 280 0.71 -3.23 -23.91
N GLU A 281 0.28 -4.44 -24.29
CA GLU A 281 -0.53 -4.64 -25.48
C GLU A 281 -1.93 -4.05 -25.32
N LEU A 282 -2.56 -4.09 -24.14
CA LEU A 282 -3.81 -3.35 -23.87
C LEU A 282 -3.62 -1.83 -24.06
N TRP A 283 -2.52 -1.26 -23.57
CA TRP A 283 -2.21 0.17 -23.75
C TRP A 283 -1.91 0.52 -25.20
N LYS A 284 -1.33 -0.42 -25.97
CA LYS A 284 -1.17 -0.31 -27.42
C LYS A 284 -2.50 -0.40 -28.17
N ARG A 285 -3.39 -1.34 -27.83
CA ARG A 285 -4.77 -1.41 -28.36
C ARG A 285 -5.54 -0.12 -28.09
N TYR A 286 -5.42 0.46 -26.90
CA TYR A 286 -6.00 1.77 -26.58
C TYR A 286 -5.43 2.88 -27.47
N LYS A 287 -4.10 2.96 -27.62
CA LYS A 287 -3.43 3.97 -28.48
C LYS A 287 -3.74 3.86 -29.96
N GLU A 288 -3.98 2.65 -30.48
CA GLU A 288 -4.25 2.41 -31.90
C GLU A 288 -5.76 2.42 -32.23
N GLY A 289 -6.61 2.04 -31.28
CA GLY A 289 -8.07 1.94 -31.44
C GLY A 289 -8.88 3.12 -30.90
N SER A 290 -8.42 3.81 -29.85
CA SER A 290 -9.12 4.96 -29.27
C SER A 290 -8.66 6.28 -29.88
N LYS A 291 -9.61 7.18 -30.11
CA LYS A 291 -9.33 8.57 -30.52
C LYS A 291 -9.21 9.54 -29.36
N ALA A 292 -9.49 9.12 -28.12
CA ALA A 292 -9.62 10.01 -26.98
C ALA A 292 -8.44 11.00 -26.84
N ILE A 293 -7.20 10.50 -26.95
CA ILE A 293 -5.97 11.31 -26.88
C ILE A 293 -5.87 12.32 -28.04
N ASP A 294 -6.18 11.90 -29.27
CA ASP A 294 -6.06 12.74 -30.47
C ASP A 294 -7.18 13.79 -30.56
N ASP A 295 -8.40 13.45 -30.15
CA ASP A 295 -9.53 14.37 -30.08
C ASP A 295 -9.33 15.40 -28.94
N LEU A 296 -8.83 14.98 -27.77
CA LEU A 296 -8.42 15.87 -26.69
C LEU A 296 -7.30 16.82 -27.14
N LYS A 297 -6.28 16.27 -27.82
CA LYS A 297 -5.19 17.06 -28.45
C LYS A 297 -5.73 18.04 -29.49
N ALA A 298 -6.76 17.67 -30.27
CA ALA A 298 -7.37 18.54 -31.25
C ALA A 298 -8.10 19.71 -30.57
N ALA A 299 -8.94 19.40 -29.57
CA ALA A 299 -9.78 20.37 -28.85
C ALA A 299 -9.01 21.37 -27.98
N MET A 300 -7.90 20.95 -27.36
CA MET A 300 -7.04 21.81 -26.55
C MET A 300 -6.59 23.07 -27.32
N THR A 301 -6.81 24.27 -26.80
CA THR A 301 -6.23 25.51 -27.34
C THR A 301 -4.91 25.81 -26.63
N VAL A 302 -3.94 26.40 -27.35
CA VAL A 302 -2.67 26.84 -26.77
C VAL A 302 -2.24 28.17 -27.38
N GLU A 303 -2.14 29.21 -26.55
CA GLU A 303 -1.61 30.52 -26.90
C GLU A 303 -0.30 30.80 -26.13
N LYS A 304 0.38 31.92 -26.43
CA LYS A 304 1.59 32.32 -25.69
C LYS A 304 1.23 33.23 -24.52
N ALA A 305 1.61 32.82 -23.32
CA ALA A 305 1.42 33.58 -22.09
C ALA A 305 2.68 34.40 -21.73
N GLU A 306 2.64 35.03 -20.55
CA GLU A 306 3.81 35.71 -20.00
C GLU A 306 4.90 34.73 -19.54
N LYS A 307 6.14 35.24 -19.39
CA LYS A 307 7.28 34.47 -18.91
C LYS A 307 7.27 34.39 -17.39
N LYS A 308 7.47 33.20 -16.83
CA LYS A 308 7.68 32.97 -15.40
C LYS A 308 9.09 32.43 -15.14
N SER A 309 9.69 32.82 -14.03
CA SER A 309 10.96 32.27 -13.55
C SER A 309 10.71 31.12 -12.59
N PHE A 310 11.51 30.05 -12.69
CA PHE A 310 11.51 28.92 -11.76
C PHE A 310 12.92 28.69 -11.23
N THR A 311 13.05 28.28 -9.96
CA THR A 311 14.33 27.81 -9.42
C THR A 311 14.51 26.34 -9.75
N ILE A 312 15.48 26.03 -10.59
CA ILE A 312 15.78 24.67 -11.06
C ILE A 312 17.27 24.39 -10.84
N ASP A 313 17.61 23.28 -10.20
CA ASP A 313 18.99 22.90 -9.85
C ASP A 313 19.76 24.05 -9.15
N GLY A 314 19.06 24.77 -8.27
CA GLY A 314 19.57 25.94 -7.53
C GLY A 314 19.75 27.23 -8.34
N LYS A 315 19.22 27.31 -9.57
CA LYS A 315 19.40 28.45 -10.49
C LYS A 315 18.06 28.99 -10.96
N GLU A 316 17.96 30.31 -11.14
CA GLU A 316 16.80 30.91 -11.76
C GLU A 316 16.77 30.64 -13.27
N VAL A 317 15.67 30.07 -13.76
CA VAL A 317 15.43 29.75 -15.18
C VAL A 317 14.16 30.45 -15.66
N SER A 318 14.33 31.50 -16.46
CA SER A 318 13.23 32.15 -17.17
C SER A 318 12.69 31.25 -18.28
N CYS A 319 11.41 30.88 -18.15
CA CYS A 319 10.71 29.96 -19.04
C CYS A 319 9.76 30.71 -20.00
N ASP A 320 9.39 30.07 -21.11
CA ASP A 320 8.33 30.53 -22.01
C ASP A 320 6.99 29.99 -21.52
N GLY A 321 6.01 30.86 -21.29
CA GLY A 321 4.67 30.50 -20.83
C GLY A 321 3.69 30.27 -21.97
N TYR A 322 2.75 29.35 -21.74
CA TYR A 322 1.78 28.90 -22.73
C TYR A 322 0.40 28.74 -22.07
N HIS A 323 -0.53 29.65 -22.41
CA HIS A 323 -1.88 29.58 -21.89
C HIS A 323 -2.62 28.48 -22.63
N THR A 324 -3.10 27.49 -21.89
CA THR A 324 -3.70 26.27 -22.41
C THR A 324 -5.12 26.17 -21.88
N THR A 325 -6.10 25.98 -22.77
CA THR A 325 -7.49 25.71 -22.36
C THR A 325 -7.92 24.36 -22.90
N ILE A 326 -8.56 23.57 -22.06
CA ILE A 326 -9.26 22.34 -22.43
C ILE A 326 -10.70 22.53 -21.99
N THR A 327 -11.65 22.47 -22.93
CA THR A 327 -13.06 22.68 -22.60
C THR A 327 -13.62 21.51 -21.81
N LYS A 328 -14.64 21.79 -21.00
CA LYS A 328 -15.45 20.80 -20.29
C LYS A 328 -15.88 19.67 -21.25
N ASP A 329 -16.47 20.02 -22.38
CA ASP A 329 -16.95 19.07 -23.39
C ASP A 329 -15.83 18.14 -23.89
N ALA A 330 -14.59 18.63 -24.02
CA ALA A 330 -13.45 17.83 -24.45
C ALA A 330 -12.94 16.89 -23.34
N LEU A 331 -12.98 17.31 -22.07
CA LEU A 331 -12.68 16.44 -20.92
C LEU A 331 -13.74 15.34 -20.76
N ILE A 332 -15.02 15.68 -20.93
CA ILE A 332 -16.13 14.72 -20.93
C ILE A 332 -16.00 13.75 -22.10
N GLN A 333 -15.81 14.22 -23.34
CA GLN A 333 -15.59 13.34 -24.49
C GLN A 333 -14.38 12.42 -24.28
N PHE A 334 -13.27 12.94 -23.77
CA PHE A 334 -12.10 12.12 -23.45
C PHE A 334 -12.42 11.01 -22.44
N ALA A 335 -13.12 11.34 -21.35
CA ALA A 335 -13.50 10.39 -20.31
C ALA A 335 -14.47 9.34 -20.85
N THR A 336 -15.51 9.74 -21.59
CA THR A 336 -16.49 8.85 -22.21
C THR A 336 -15.84 7.89 -23.21
N THR A 337 -15.05 8.38 -24.17
CA THR A 337 -14.39 7.51 -25.17
C THR A 337 -13.31 6.61 -24.53
N THR A 338 -12.73 7.01 -23.38
CA THR A 338 -11.83 6.14 -22.61
C THR A 338 -12.61 5.05 -21.85
N LYS A 339 -13.73 5.39 -21.21
CA LYS A 339 -14.67 4.44 -20.60
C LYS A 339 -15.13 3.40 -21.63
N GLU A 340 -15.65 3.88 -22.75
CA GLU A 340 -16.18 3.07 -23.85
C GLU A 340 -15.14 2.10 -24.40
N PHE A 341 -13.87 2.52 -24.53
CA PHE A 341 -12.79 1.62 -24.97
C PHE A 341 -12.59 0.46 -23.97
N PHE A 342 -12.28 0.75 -22.70
CA PHE A 342 -11.93 -0.31 -21.74
C PHE A 342 -13.12 -1.23 -21.42
N LEU A 343 -14.35 -0.69 -21.38
CA LEU A 343 -15.55 -1.52 -21.22
C LEU A 343 -15.89 -2.34 -22.49
N SER A 344 -15.25 -2.08 -23.64
CA SER A 344 -15.45 -2.79 -24.90
C SER A 344 -14.24 -3.59 -25.40
N ASP A 345 -13.13 -3.63 -24.65
CA ASP A 345 -11.96 -4.42 -25.04
C ASP A 345 -12.24 -5.92 -24.76
N GLU A 346 -12.57 -6.65 -25.82
CA GLU A 346 -12.98 -8.06 -25.73
C GLU A 346 -11.87 -8.99 -25.20
N THR A 347 -10.60 -8.60 -25.39
CA THR A 347 -9.45 -9.29 -24.79
C THR A 347 -9.48 -9.11 -23.27
N LEU A 348 -9.50 -7.88 -22.75
CA LEU A 348 -9.59 -7.60 -21.31
C LEU A 348 -10.79 -8.30 -20.62
N LYS A 349 -11.93 -8.45 -21.32
CA LYS A 349 -13.08 -9.23 -20.83
C LYS A 349 -12.78 -10.72 -20.74
N LYS A 350 -12.28 -11.32 -21.83
CA LYS A 350 -11.87 -12.74 -21.89
C LYS A 350 -10.85 -13.04 -20.80
N ASP A 351 -9.83 -12.21 -20.69
CA ASP A 351 -8.73 -12.34 -19.74
C ASP A 351 -9.23 -12.32 -18.28
N PHE A 352 -10.20 -11.43 -18.00
CA PHE A 352 -10.89 -11.39 -16.70
C PHE A 352 -11.75 -12.64 -16.44
N ILE A 353 -12.51 -13.11 -17.45
CA ILE A 353 -13.34 -14.32 -17.34
C ILE A 353 -12.47 -15.55 -17.06
N GLU A 354 -11.42 -15.76 -17.85
CA GLU A 354 -10.51 -16.91 -17.71
C GLU A 354 -9.76 -16.88 -16.38
N TYR A 355 -9.40 -15.69 -15.87
CA TYR A 355 -8.83 -15.55 -14.52
C TYR A 355 -9.85 -15.89 -13.42
N MET A 356 -11.10 -15.39 -13.53
CA MET A 356 -12.12 -15.64 -12.51
C MET A 356 -12.65 -17.07 -12.52
N ASP A 357 -12.80 -17.70 -13.68
CA ASP A 357 -13.12 -19.13 -13.76
C ASP A 357 -12.01 -19.98 -13.12
N LEU A 358 -10.73 -19.68 -13.38
CA LEU A 358 -9.61 -20.37 -12.71
C LEU A 358 -9.61 -20.16 -11.18
N MET A 359 -9.91 -18.95 -10.71
CA MET A 359 -9.98 -18.64 -9.27
C MET A 359 -11.21 -19.24 -8.60
N ASN A 360 -12.34 -19.39 -9.31
CA ASN A 360 -13.53 -20.12 -8.84
C ASN A 360 -13.24 -21.63 -8.74
N GLU A 361 -12.59 -22.20 -9.75
CA GLU A 361 -12.11 -23.60 -9.72
C GLU A 361 -11.16 -23.85 -8.54
N LEU A 362 -10.23 -22.93 -8.27
CA LEU A 362 -9.37 -23.01 -7.08
C LEU A 362 -10.16 -22.88 -5.77
N GLN A 363 -11.12 -21.94 -5.66
CA GLN A 363 -11.94 -21.78 -4.44
C GLN A 363 -12.78 -23.03 -4.14
N GLY A 364 -13.23 -23.75 -5.17
CA GLY A 364 -13.91 -25.04 -5.01
C GLY A 364 -13.08 -26.11 -4.29
N THR A 365 -11.74 -25.99 -4.28
CA THR A 365 -10.84 -26.94 -3.62
C THR A 365 -10.76 -26.80 -2.09
N MET A 366 -11.38 -25.75 -1.49
CA MET A 366 -11.17 -25.39 -0.08
C MET A 366 -12.49 -25.14 0.67
N VAL A 367 -12.88 -25.98 1.65
CA VAL A 367 -14.16 -25.86 2.41
C VAL A 367 -14.47 -24.43 2.86
N MET A 368 -13.47 -23.76 3.41
CA MET A 368 -13.62 -22.44 4.04
C MET A 368 -13.81 -21.29 3.04
N MET A 369 -13.58 -21.55 1.75
CA MET A 369 -13.69 -20.60 0.63
C MET A 369 -14.71 -21.04 -0.43
N ALA A 370 -15.12 -22.32 -0.42
CA ALA A 370 -16.04 -22.91 -1.39
C ALA A 370 -17.44 -22.28 -1.28
N ASN A 371 -17.72 -21.31 -2.14
CA ASN A 371 -19.01 -20.65 -2.22
C ASN A 371 -19.98 -21.48 -3.10
N PRO A 372 -21.04 -22.10 -2.56
CA PRO A 372 -22.04 -22.84 -3.36
C PRO A 372 -22.92 -21.93 -4.23
N TYR A 373 -22.72 -20.60 -4.15
CA TYR A 373 -23.30 -19.57 -5.00
C TYR A 373 -22.21 -18.79 -5.78
N ALA A 374 -21.07 -19.42 -6.06
CA ALA A 374 -20.06 -18.85 -6.96
C ALA A 374 -20.68 -18.60 -8.34
N GLN A 375 -20.65 -17.34 -8.78
CA GLN A 375 -21.01 -16.93 -10.13
C GLN A 375 -19.94 -17.38 -11.13
N THR A 376 -20.30 -17.64 -12.37
CA THR A 376 -19.28 -17.90 -13.41
C THR A 376 -18.42 -16.65 -13.67
N GLY A 377 -17.24 -16.81 -14.26
CA GLY A 377 -16.41 -15.69 -14.70
C GLY A 377 -17.19 -14.75 -15.64
N GLU A 378 -18.06 -15.28 -16.50
CA GLU A 378 -18.97 -14.48 -17.35
C GLU A 378 -20.01 -13.70 -16.53
N GLU A 379 -20.65 -14.31 -15.52
CA GLU A 379 -21.62 -13.63 -14.65
C GLU A 379 -20.94 -12.53 -13.81
N MET A 380 -19.77 -12.82 -13.23
CA MET A 380 -18.95 -11.84 -12.52
C MET A 380 -18.50 -10.69 -13.44
N GLN A 381 -18.06 -11.00 -14.65
CA GLN A 381 -17.67 -10.01 -15.66
C GLN A 381 -18.85 -9.11 -16.02
N GLN A 382 -20.04 -9.67 -16.27
CA GLN A 382 -21.24 -8.90 -16.60
C GLN A 382 -21.70 -8.00 -15.44
N GLU A 383 -21.65 -8.48 -14.19
CA GLU A 383 -22.02 -7.69 -13.02
C GLU A 383 -21.02 -6.56 -12.78
N LEU A 384 -19.71 -6.85 -12.78
CA LEU A 384 -18.66 -5.87 -12.55
C LEU A 384 -18.53 -4.84 -13.68
N TRP A 385 -18.69 -5.21 -14.95
CA TRP A 385 -18.71 -4.23 -16.04
C TRP A 385 -19.93 -3.32 -15.96
N LYS A 386 -21.09 -3.85 -15.55
CA LYS A 386 -22.31 -3.06 -15.39
C LYS A 386 -22.25 -2.13 -14.18
N GLU A 387 -21.64 -2.56 -13.07
CA GLU A 387 -21.35 -1.68 -11.95
C GLU A 387 -20.33 -0.62 -12.35
N ALA A 388 -19.21 -1.01 -12.96
CA ALA A 388 -18.19 -0.07 -13.46
C ALA A 388 -18.78 0.93 -14.45
N GLU A 389 -19.61 0.51 -15.40
CA GLU A 389 -20.35 1.40 -16.30
C GLU A 389 -21.23 2.38 -15.52
N THR A 390 -22.01 1.89 -14.55
CA THR A 390 -22.90 2.72 -13.72
C THR A 390 -22.13 3.73 -12.87
N GLN A 391 -21.01 3.32 -12.27
CA GLN A 391 -20.16 4.20 -11.45
C GLN A 391 -19.43 5.22 -12.34
N LEU A 392 -18.88 4.81 -13.48
CA LEU A 392 -18.17 5.69 -14.40
C LEU A 392 -19.12 6.68 -15.10
N ASP A 393 -20.33 6.28 -15.46
CA ASP A 393 -21.36 7.20 -15.97
C ASP A 393 -21.85 8.16 -14.88
N ALA A 394 -21.96 7.72 -13.62
CA ALA A 394 -22.26 8.64 -12.51
C ALA A 394 -21.14 9.70 -12.33
N VAL A 395 -19.86 9.31 -12.44
CA VAL A 395 -18.73 10.24 -12.39
C VAL A 395 -18.69 11.15 -13.63
N ILE A 396 -18.96 10.64 -14.83
CA ILE A 396 -19.00 11.43 -16.07
C ILE A 396 -20.16 12.44 -16.02
N GLU A 397 -21.35 12.04 -15.57
CA GLU A 397 -22.47 12.96 -15.40
C GLU A 397 -22.22 13.98 -14.26
N GLU A 398 -21.59 13.59 -13.15
CA GLU A 398 -21.16 14.53 -12.10
C GLU A 398 -20.14 15.54 -12.65
N LEU A 399 -19.14 15.11 -13.42
CA LEU A 399 -18.23 16.03 -14.12
C LEU A 399 -18.98 16.92 -15.14
N LYS A 400 -19.98 16.36 -15.85
CA LYS A 400 -20.76 17.07 -16.89
C LYS A 400 -21.73 18.10 -16.30
N ASP A 401 -22.21 17.91 -15.09
CA ASP A 401 -23.02 18.92 -14.40
C ASP A 401 -22.10 19.89 -13.63
N SER A 402 -21.11 19.39 -12.89
CA SER A 402 -20.31 20.19 -11.95
C SER A 402 -19.13 20.95 -12.53
N MET A 403 -18.26 20.34 -13.35
CA MET A 403 -16.94 20.90 -13.67
C MET A 403 -17.02 22.09 -14.66
N GLY A 404 -16.04 22.99 -14.65
CA GLY A 404 -15.85 24.04 -15.66
C GLY A 404 -14.93 23.63 -16.81
N ASP A 405 -14.48 24.62 -17.58
CA ASP A 405 -13.31 24.45 -18.45
C ASP A 405 -12.03 24.37 -17.60
N LEU A 406 -11.02 23.64 -18.07
CA LEU A 406 -9.70 23.60 -17.43
C LEU A 406 -8.76 24.59 -18.14
N THR A 407 -8.23 25.54 -17.38
CA THR A 407 -7.17 26.45 -17.82
C THR A 407 -5.84 26.10 -17.15
N MET A 408 -4.74 26.18 -17.90
CA MET A 408 -3.39 25.93 -17.41
C MET A 408 -2.40 26.91 -18.06
N ASP A 409 -1.60 27.62 -17.26
CA ASP A 409 -0.44 28.35 -17.76
C ASP A 409 0.80 27.46 -17.63
N VAL A 410 1.21 26.86 -18.75
CA VAL A 410 2.29 25.88 -18.80
C VAL A 410 3.63 26.55 -19.10
N TYR A 411 4.64 26.32 -18.26
CA TYR A 411 5.94 26.98 -18.37
C TYR A 411 7.03 26.02 -18.85
N VAL A 412 7.57 26.32 -20.03
CA VAL A 412 8.50 25.47 -20.76
C VAL A 412 9.89 26.10 -20.81
N ARG A 413 10.90 25.31 -20.48
CA ARG A 413 12.31 25.67 -20.52
C ARG A 413 12.82 25.77 -21.96
N LYS A 414 13.97 26.44 -22.15
CA LYS A 414 14.63 26.58 -23.46
C LYS A 414 15.10 25.26 -24.09
N ASP A 415 15.19 24.18 -23.31
CA ASP A 415 15.48 22.82 -23.76
C ASP A 415 14.20 21.98 -24.01
N GLY A 416 13.02 22.59 -23.98
CA GLY A 416 11.74 21.94 -24.25
C GLY A 416 11.14 21.15 -23.08
N LYS A 417 11.83 21.09 -21.93
CA LYS A 417 11.33 20.44 -20.73
C LYS A 417 10.39 21.34 -19.94
N MET A 418 9.49 20.76 -19.14
CA MET A 418 8.64 21.52 -18.22
C MET A 418 9.47 22.12 -17.07
N ALA A 419 9.09 23.32 -16.61
CA ALA A 419 9.52 23.90 -15.32
C ALA A 419 8.40 23.89 -14.28
N GLY A 420 7.16 24.02 -14.74
CA GLY A 420 5.96 23.96 -13.93
C GLY A 420 4.73 24.34 -14.74
N PHE A 421 3.57 24.35 -14.09
CA PHE A 421 2.35 24.92 -14.60
C PHE A 421 1.50 25.47 -13.46
N ASP A 422 0.80 26.57 -13.72
CA ASP A 422 -0.31 27.01 -12.88
C ASP A 422 -1.61 26.48 -13.51
N TYR A 423 -2.64 26.21 -12.71
CA TYR A 423 -3.92 25.68 -13.23
C TYR A 423 -5.13 26.24 -12.47
N GLU A 424 -6.26 26.36 -13.18
CA GLU A 424 -7.54 26.80 -12.64
C GLU A 424 -8.72 26.16 -13.38
N THR A 425 -9.73 25.72 -12.62
CA THR A 425 -11.07 25.35 -13.10
C THR A 425 -12.11 25.67 -12.02
N THR A 426 -13.40 25.58 -12.35
CA THR A 426 -14.50 25.64 -11.39
C THR A 426 -15.13 24.26 -11.23
N ALA A 427 -15.85 24.04 -10.13
CA ALA A 427 -16.74 22.90 -9.97
C ALA A 427 -17.98 23.28 -9.16
N VAL A 428 -19.08 22.52 -9.30
CA VAL A 428 -20.23 22.59 -8.39
C VAL A 428 -20.20 21.40 -7.46
N ILE A 429 -20.01 21.60 -6.16
CA ILE A 429 -20.02 20.52 -5.15
C ILE A 429 -21.13 20.83 -4.14
N ALA A 430 -22.03 19.88 -3.90
CA ALA A 430 -23.16 20.02 -2.97
C ALA A 430 -24.01 21.30 -3.20
N GLU A 431 -24.29 21.62 -4.47
CA GLU A 431 -25.01 22.82 -4.95
C GLU A 431 -24.22 24.16 -4.83
N GLU A 432 -23.03 24.15 -4.22
CA GLU A 432 -22.15 25.32 -4.11
C GLU A 432 -21.15 25.39 -5.27
N ASN A 433 -20.91 26.60 -5.79
CA ASN A 433 -19.89 26.84 -6.80
C ASN A 433 -18.54 27.02 -6.10
N ILE A 434 -17.60 26.11 -6.36
CA ILE A 434 -16.23 26.16 -5.86
C ILE A 434 -15.25 26.51 -6.98
N LYS A 435 -14.12 27.11 -6.60
CA LYS A 435 -12.97 27.36 -7.48
C LYS A 435 -11.82 26.44 -7.09
N LEU A 436 -11.23 25.78 -8.07
CA LEU A 436 -10.15 24.81 -7.93
C LEU A 436 -8.93 25.36 -8.67
N TYR A 437 -7.89 25.76 -7.94
CA TYR A 437 -6.72 26.40 -8.55
C TYR A 437 -5.43 26.09 -7.80
N GLY A 438 -4.31 26.11 -8.50
CA GLY A 438 -3.05 25.69 -7.93
C GLY A 438 -1.86 25.81 -8.87
N ASN A 439 -0.76 25.20 -8.46
CA ASN A 439 0.44 25.13 -9.28
C ASN A 439 1.25 23.86 -9.01
N VAL A 440 2.05 23.47 -10.00
CA VAL A 440 3.08 22.43 -9.88
C VAL A 440 4.42 23.02 -10.36
N ALA A 441 5.49 22.79 -9.62
CA ALA A 441 6.84 23.27 -9.93
C ALA A 441 7.86 22.13 -9.81
N PHE A 442 8.67 21.96 -10.85
CA PHE A 442 9.70 20.93 -10.95
C PHE A 442 11.09 21.58 -10.76
N ALA A 443 11.67 21.41 -9.58
CA ALA A 443 12.92 22.04 -9.18
C ALA A 443 14.18 21.28 -9.64
N GLY A 444 14.02 20.14 -10.33
CA GLY A 444 15.12 19.33 -10.88
C GLY A 444 15.67 18.32 -9.88
N GLY A 445 16.98 18.08 -9.92
CA GLY A 445 17.66 16.96 -9.25
C GLY A 445 18.07 15.84 -10.22
N TYR A 446 18.14 14.60 -9.73
CA TYR A 446 18.56 13.43 -10.53
C TYR A 446 17.51 13.04 -11.60
N SER A 447 16.25 13.40 -11.38
CA SER A 447 15.13 13.30 -12.32
C SER A 447 14.21 14.52 -12.17
N MET A 448 13.34 14.76 -13.15
CA MET A 448 12.31 15.81 -13.11
C MET A 448 11.39 15.65 -11.89
N MET A 449 11.14 14.39 -11.49
CA MET A 449 10.30 14.00 -10.35
C MET A 449 11.09 13.83 -9.04
N SER A 450 12.34 14.32 -8.95
CA SER A 450 13.13 14.28 -7.70
C SER A 450 12.69 15.35 -6.72
N ASN A 451 12.61 16.60 -7.18
CA ASN A 451 12.24 17.75 -6.36
C ASN A 451 11.02 18.44 -6.99
N VAL A 452 9.86 18.30 -6.36
CA VAL A 452 8.55 18.72 -6.89
C VAL A 452 7.74 19.38 -5.78
N LYS A 453 7.19 20.56 -6.06
CA LYS A 453 6.18 21.20 -5.20
C LYS A 453 4.86 21.29 -5.97
N ALA A 454 3.79 20.76 -5.39
CA ALA A 454 2.43 20.85 -5.93
C ALA A 454 1.50 21.44 -4.86
N VAL A 455 0.58 22.30 -5.29
CA VAL A 455 -0.43 22.94 -4.44
C VAL A 455 -1.78 22.92 -5.18
N LEU A 456 -2.84 22.54 -4.46
CA LEU A 456 -4.24 22.62 -4.85
C LEU A 456 -4.99 23.41 -3.79
N ASN A 457 -5.66 24.48 -4.20
CA ASN A 457 -6.58 25.25 -3.36
C ASN A 457 -8.01 24.91 -3.78
N VAL A 458 -8.86 24.71 -2.79
CA VAL A 458 -10.31 24.55 -2.93
C VAL A 458 -10.96 25.74 -2.25
N GLU A 459 -11.47 26.69 -3.03
CA GLU A 459 -12.11 27.92 -2.57
C GLU A 459 -13.64 27.79 -2.68
N SER A 460 -14.35 27.99 -1.57
CA SER A 460 -15.81 27.90 -1.48
C SER A 460 -16.51 29.19 -1.92
N ALA A 461 -17.85 29.15 -2.08
CA ALA A 461 -18.64 30.28 -2.57
C ALA A 461 -18.66 31.51 -1.64
N ASP A 462 -18.27 31.34 -0.38
CA ASP A 462 -18.08 32.39 0.63
C ASP A 462 -16.61 32.83 0.82
N GLY A 463 -15.67 32.16 0.16
CA GLY A 463 -14.24 32.52 0.15
C GLY A 463 -13.39 31.85 1.23
N GLU A 464 -13.87 30.81 1.93
CA GLU A 464 -12.97 29.93 2.69
C GLU A 464 -12.11 29.09 1.74
N VAL A 465 -10.86 28.82 2.13
CA VAL A 465 -9.90 28.08 1.30
C VAL A 465 -9.30 26.90 2.07
N VAL A 466 -9.47 25.70 1.53
CA VAL A 466 -8.74 24.49 1.95
C VAL A 466 -7.60 24.26 0.97
N THR A 467 -6.37 24.19 1.49
CA THR A 467 -5.17 23.90 0.70
C THR A 467 -4.76 22.45 0.90
N ALA A 468 -4.60 21.70 -0.18
CA ALA A 468 -3.83 20.46 -0.24
C ALA A 468 -2.50 20.73 -0.94
N SER A 469 -1.42 20.13 -0.46
CA SER A 469 -0.07 20.36 -0.99
C SER A 469 0.80 19.12 -0.87
N VAL A 470 1.78 19.01 -1.77
CA VAL A 470 2.82 17.98 -1.77
C VAL A 470 4.16 18.66 -1.99
N ASP A 471 5.10 18.41 -1.07
CA ASP A 471 6.48 18.85 -1.16
C ASP A 471 7.40 17.62 -1.16
N LYS A 472 7.96 17.32 -2.33
CA LYS A 472 8.91 16.23 -2.54
C LYS A 472 10.30 16.82 -2.74
N THR A 473 11.28 16.31 -1.99
CA THR A 473 12.70 16.59 -2.19
C THR A 473 13.48 15.29 -2.33
N GLY A 474 14.60 15.35 -3.05
CA GLY A 474 15.42 14.17 -3.33
C GLY A 474 16.83 14.52 -3.78
N THR A 475 17.79 13.86 -3.15
CA THR A 475 19.22 13.89 -3.50
C THR A 475 19.72 12.49 -3.83
N TYR A 476 20.65 12.40 -4.78
CA TYR A 476 21.31 11.16 -5.15
C TYR A 476 22.73 11.47 -5.59
N GLU A 477 23.71 10.91 -4.89
CA GLU A 477 25.08 10.81 -5.38
C GLU A 477 25.33 9.36 -5.80
N LYS A 478 25.51 9.18 -7.11
CA LYS A 478 25.73 7.88 -7.73
C LYS A 478 26.84 7.11 -7.00
N ASP A 479 26.54 5.84 -6.70
CA ASP A 479 27.40 4.88 -6.02
C ASP A 479 27.88 5.35 -4.62
N LYS A 480 27.19 6.32 -3.99
CA LYS A 480 27.46 6.80 -2.62
C LYS A 480 26.22 6.87 -1.71
N THR A 481 25.22 7.67 -2.07
CA THR A 481 24.08 7.98 -1.17
C THR A 481 22.82 8.30 -1.94
N TRP A 482 21.68 7.93 -1.36
CA TRP A 482 20.37 8.46 -1.71
C TRP A 482 19.72 9.01 -0.43
N ALA A 483 18.96 10.10 -0.57
CA ALA A 483 18.07 10.58 0.48
C ALA A 483 16.87 11.28 -0.14
N GLY A 484 15.69 11.11 0.45
CA GLY A 484 14.43 11.66 -0.03
C GLY A 484 13.47 12.04 1.08
N THR A 485 12.56 12.95 0.75
CA THR A 485 11.42 13.30 1.60
C THR A 485 10.20 13.57 0.73
N LEU A 486 9.05 13.07 1.15
CA LEU A 486 7.75 13.35 0.55
C LEU A 486 6.80 13.77 1.67
N ARG A 487 6.52 15.07 1.77
CA ARG A 487 5.50 15.61 2.66
C ARG A 487 4.22 15.85 1.88
N GLY A 488 3.10 15.34 2.35
CA GLY A 488 1.77 15.82 1.98
C GLY A 488 1.15 16.59 3.14
N THR A 489 0.42 17.67 2.87
CA THR A 489 -0.32 18.45 3.89
C THR A 489 -1.65 18.91 3.33
N ILE A 490 -2.74 18.72 4.08
CA ILE A 490 -4.09 19.21 3.76
C ILE A 490 -4.68 19.96 4.96
N GLY A 491 -5.25 21.16 4.75
CA GLY A 491 -5.86 21.94 5.82
C GLY A 491 -6.34 23.34 5.42
N ASN A 492 -6.91 24.07 6.37
CA ASN A 492 -7.34 25.48 6.21
C ASN A 492 -6.35 26.48 6.85
N GLY A 493 -5.17 26.00 7.28
CA GLY A 493 -4.14 26.78 7.98
C GLY A 493 -4.38 26.96 9.49
N THR A 494 -5.55 26.58 10.01
CA THR A 494 -5.81 26.44 11.46
C THR A 494 -5.76 24.96 11.84
N ASP A 495 -6.61 24.15 11.21
CA ASP A 495 -6.54 22.70 11.25
C ASP A 495 -5.78 22.19 10.02
N SER A 496 -4.86 21.25 10.22
CA SER A 496 -4.20 20.55 9.12
C SER A 496 -3.78 19.14 9.49
N TYR A 497 -3.81 18.26 8.52
CA TYR A 497 -3.25 16.91 8.60
C TYR A 497 -2.10 16.81 7.62
N SER A 498 -1.01 16.15 8.02
CA SER A 498 0.13 15.89 7.14
C SER A 498 0.53 14.42 7.17
N PHE A 499 1.18 13.96 6.11
CA PHE A 499 2.07 12.81 6.18
C PHE A 499 3.48 13.24 5.78
N VAL A 500 4.50 12.65 6.37
CA VAL A 500 5.91 12.85 6.02
C VAL A 500 6.55 11.48 5.85
N TYR A 501 6.83 11.11 4.61
CA TYR A 501 7.66 9.95 4.31
C TYR A 501 9.10 10.40 4.09
N THR A 502 10.05 9.81 4.79
CA THR A 502 11.49 10.03 4.62
C THR A 502 12.19 8.71 4.35
N GLY A 503 13.32 8.78 3.64
CA GLY A 503 14.20 7.64 3.49
C GLY A 503 15.59 8.03 3.05
N ASP A 504 16.57 7.26 3.49
CA ASP A 504 17.96 7.35 3.03
C ASP A 504 18.60 5.96 2.86
N TYR A 505 19.69 5.94 2.09
CA TYR A 505 20.53 4.77 1.88
C TYR A 505 21.98 5.20 1.66
N ASN A 506 22.92 4.51 2.31
CA ASN A 506 24.36 4.70 2.16
C ASN A 506 24.98 3.50 1.44
N ALA A 507 25.59 3.73 0.28
CA ALA A 507 26.19 2.69 -0.55
C ALA A 507 27.58 2.22 -0.06
N GLU A 508 28.23 2.93 0.86
CA GLU A 508 29.50 2.52 1.48
C GLU A 508 29.26 1.58 2.68
N SER A 509 28.41 1.97 3.64
CA SER A 509 28.08 1.15 4.81
C SER A 509 26.96 0.13 4.57
N LYS A 510 26.14 0.35 3.53
CA LYS A 510 24.91 -0.40 3.18
C LYS A 510 23.70 -0.12 4.09
N ASP A 511 23.83 0.80 5.03
CA ASP A 511 22.73 1.22 5.91
C ASP A 511 21.57 1.81 5.11
N TYR A 512 20.35 1.60 5.59
CA TYR A 512 19.16 2.31 5.17
C TYR A 512 18.37 2.81 6.39
N ASN A 513 17.64 3.90 6.20
CA ASN A 513 16.65 4.39 7.16
C ASN A 513 15.37 4.78 6.40
N LEU A 514 14.20 4.51 7.00
CA LEU A 514 12.88 4.90 6.51
C LEU A 514 12.04 5.41 7.69
N SER A 515 11.24 6.45 7.48
CA SER A 515 10.15 6.84 8.39
C SER A 515 8.90 7.27 7.62
N LEU A 516 7.73 6.90 8.12
CA LEU A 516 6.42 7.41 7.72
C LEU A 516 5.72 7.97 8.96
N ASP A 517 5.62 9.29 9.03
CA ASP A 517 4.95 10.01 10.11
C ASP A 517 3.60 10.57 9.63
N LEU A 518 2.54 10.36 10.39
CA LEU A 518 1.22 10.98 10.18
C LEU A 518 1.00 12.03 11.28
N LEU A 519 0.74 13.27 10.90
CA LEU A 519 0.70 14.43 11.79
C LEU A 519 -0.70 15.07 11.82
N SER A 520 -1.11 15.55 13.00
CA SER A 520 -2.19 16.52 13.18
C SER A 520 -1.57 17.83 13.67
N GLY A 521 -1.66 18.88 12.87
CA GLY A 521 -0.83 20.08 13.04
C GLY A 521 0.66 19.74 12.99
N GLU A 522 1.33 19.83 14.13
CA GLU A 522 2.75 19.46 14.31
C GLU A 522 2.94 18.18 15.17
N GLU A 523 1.86 17.61 15.72
CA GLU A 523 1.91 16.45 16.61
C GLU A 523 1.77 15.13 15.83
N SER A 524 2.73 14.20 15.98
CA SER A 524 2.62 12.86 15.40
C SER A 524 1.50 12.08 16.06
N GLN A 525 0.64 11.51 15.22
CA GLN A 525 -0.48 10.64 15.58
C GLN A 525 -0.14 9.17 15.29
N PHE A 526 0.84 8.92 14.42
CA PHE A 526 1.29 7.58 14.06
C PHE A 526 2.65 7.67 13.35
N THR A 527 3.61 6.85 13.75
CA THR A 527 4.94 6.77 13.13
C THR A 527 5.26 5.30 12.84
N ILE A 528 5.70 4.99 11.61
CA ILE A 528 6.41 3.74 11.30
C ILE A 528 7.82 4.10 10.89
N SER A 529 8.83 3.55 11.58
CA SER A 529 10.24 3.67 11.20
C SER A 529 10.86 2.30 10.96
N SER A 530 11.84 2.23 10.07
CA SER A 530 12.66 1.03 9.89
C SER A 530 14.11 1.39 9.55
N SER A 531 15.05 0.66 10.12
CA SER A 531 16.48 0.81 9.88
C SER A 531 17.21 -0.53 9.92
N GLY A 532 18.33 -0.59 9.20
CA GLY A 532 19.12 -1.80 9.04
C GLY A 532 20.12 -1.65 7.91
N MET A 533 20.61 -2.76 7.37
CA MET A 533 21.61 -2.74 6.29
C MET A 533 21.37 -3.82 5.22
N PHE A 534 21.78 -3.52 3.98
CA PHE A 534 21.76 -4.45 2.86
C PHE A 534 23.09 -5.23 2.76
N THR A 535 23.13 -6.46 3.27
CA THR A 535 24.25 -7.39 3.08
C THR A 535 24.14 -8.10 1.73
N ASP A 536 25.28 -8.55 1.18
CA ASP A 536 25.38 -9.38 -0.04
C ASP A 536 24.55 -8.92 -1.27
N LEU A 537 24.29 -7.61 -1.37
CA LEU A 537 23.52 -7.00 -2.47
C LEU A 537 24.24 -7.17 -3.82
N VAL A 538 23.70 -8.05 -4.65
CA VAL A 538 24.07 -8.21 -6.07
C VAL A 538 22.97 -7.56 -6.91
N LYS A 539 23.30 -6.38 -7.44
CA LYS A 539 22.36 -5.56 -8.22
C LYS A 539 21.68 -6.37 -9.33
N GLY A 540 20.35 -6.41 -9.31
CA GLY A 540 19.53 -7.09 -10.30
C GLY A 540 19.44 -8.61 -10.13
N GLU A 541 20.01 -9.18 -9.06
CA GLU A 541 20.06 -10.64 -8.85
C GLU A 541 19.64 -11.06 -7.44
N SER A 542 20.23 -10.47 -6.38
CA SER A 542 19.94 -10.85 -4.99
C SER A 542 20.20 -9.74 -3.98
N PHE A 543 19.60 -9.86 -2.79
CA PHE A 543 20.02 -9.12 -1.60
C PHE A 543 19.73 -9.89 -0.31
N ASN A 544 20.53 -9.60 0.71
CA ASN A 544 20.21 -9.85 2.11
C ASN A 544 19.90 -8.50 2.77
N LEU A 545 18.91 -8.48 3.66
CA LEU A 545 18.50 -7.32 4.45
C LEU A 545 18.57 -7.73 5.92
N GLU A 546 19.43 -7.08 6.70
CA GLU A 546 19.49 -7.23 8.15
C GLU A 546 18.80 -6.02 8.80
N MET A 547 17.53 -6.19 9.13
CA MET A 547 16.67 -5.16 9.70
C MET A 547 16.91 -5.09 11.21
N THR A 548 17.56 -4.02 11.65
CA THR A 548 17.90 -3.80 13.06
C THR A 548 16.70 -3.31 13.86
N SER A 549 15.80 -2.54 13.23
CA SER A 549 14.53 -2.13 13.82
C SER A 549 13.46 -1.95 12.72
N LEU A 550 12.23 -2.34 13.06
CA LEU A 550 10.97 -1.92 12.47
C LEU A 550 10.05 -1.57 13.62
N LYS A 551 9.88 -0.28 13.88
CA LYS A 551 9.19 0.25 15.04
C LYS A 551 7.97 1.05 14.61
N MET A 552 6.81 0.67 15.12
CA MET A 552 5.54 1.37 14.98
C MET A 552 5.23 2.07 16.30
N GLU A 553 4.85 3.34 16.28
CA GLU A 553 4.52 4.15 17.46
C GLU A 553 3.19 4.90 17.26
N THR A 554 2.36 4.98 18.31
CA THR A 554 1.03 5.61 18.24
C THR A 554 0.54 6.15 19.60
N PRO A 555 0.17 7.43 19.72
CA PRO A 555 -0.62 7.93 20.84
C PRO A 555 -2.13 7.66 20.71
N LEU A 556 -2.63 7.16 19.58
CA LEU A 556 -4.08 7.10 19.30
C LEU A 556 -4.86 6.03 20.09
N ILE A 557 -4.18 5.09 20.75
CA ILE A 557 -4.84 3.95 21.42
C ILE A 557 -5.13 4.25 22.90
N THR A 558 -4.13 4.66 23.68
CA THR A 558 -4.30 5.03 25.11
C THR A 558 -4.06 6.51 25.43
N GLY A 559 -3.49 7.29 24.52
CA GLY A 559 -3.06 8.68 24.78
C GLY A 559 -1.64 8.82 25.34
N GLU A 560 -0.95 7.70 25.59
CA GLU A 560 0.50 7.66 25.75
C GLU A 560 1.12 7.05 24.48
N ASN A 561 2.42 7.29 24.21
CA ASN A 561 3.09 6.74 23.04
C ASN A 561 3.27 5.22 23.17
N GLU A 562 2.29 4.46 22.70
CA GLU A 562 2.44 3.02 22.52
C GLU A 562 3.42 2.70 21.40
N TYR A 563 4.11 1.57 21.50
CA TYR A 563 4.97 1.06 20.44
C TYR A 563 4.96 -0.47 20.34
N LEU A 564 5.31 -0.95 19.15
CA LEU A 564 5.74 -2.32 18.86
C LEU A 564 7.02 -2.23 18.03
N GLU A 565 8.08 -2.91 18.47
CA GLU A 565 9.38 -2.94 17.83
C GLU A 565 9.77 -4.38 17.46
N LEU A 566 10.12 -4.57 16.20
CA LEU A 566 10.55 -5.83 15.61
C LEU A 566 11.98 -5.70 15.07
N SER A 567 12.75 -6.78 15.09
CA SER A 567 13.96 -6.94 14.29
C SER A 567 13.73 -8.04 13.23
N GLY A 568 14.66 -8.22 12.30
CA GLY A 568 14.56 -9.36 11.39
C GLY A 568 15.59 -9.44 10.28
N LYS A 569 15.39 -10.43 9.41
CA LYS A 569 16.15 -10.64 8.18
C LYS A 569 15.21 -10.88 7.01
N TYR A 570 15.59 -10.41 5.83
CA TYR A 570 14.92 -10.76 4.58
C TYR A 570 15.94 -10.97 3.46
N LEU A 571 15.91 -12.14 2.83
CA LEU A 571 16.74 -12.56 1.71
C LEU A 571 15.83 -12.80 0.51
N ALA A 572 16.25 -12.33 -0.66
CA ALA A 572 15.69 -12.73 -1.95
C ALA A 572 16.82 -12.92 -2.97
N GLY A 573 16.80 -14.00 -3.75
CA GLY A 573 17.81 -14.27 -4.77
C GLY A 573 17.61 -15.56 -5.56
N PRO A 574 18.63 -15.99 -6.35
CA PRO A 574 18.64 -17.29 -7.01
C PRO A 574 18.61 -18.44 -6.00
N LEU A 575 17.95 -19.54 -6.35
CA LEU A 575 17.84 -20.73 -5.50
C LEU A 575 19.22 -21.34 -5.20
N ASN A 576 19.62 -21.37 -3.92
CA ASN A 576 20.87 -21.98 -3.47
C ASN A 576 20.65 -23.35 -2.79
N GLN A 577 19.39 -23.69 -2.49
CA GLN A 577 18.98 -24.87 -1.74
C GLN A 577 18.27 -25.89 -2.64
N THR A 578 18.31 -27.18 -2.27
CA THR A 578 17.55 -28.20 -3.01
C THR A 578 16.08 -28.17 -2.57
N VAL A 579 15.14 -28.13 -3.51
CA VAL A 579 13.71 -28.29 -3.19
C VAL A 579 13.39 -29.77 -3.01
N GLU A 580 13.25 -30.17 -1.75
CA GLU A 580 12.92 -31.53 -1.31
C GLU A 580 11.59 -31.55 -0.55
N ALA A 581 10.92 -32.70 -0.52
CA ALA A 581 9.66 -32.85 0.20
C ALA A 581 9.91 -33.08 1.71
N PRO A 582 9.00 -32.64 2.61
CA PRO A 582 9.13 -32.82 4.05
C PRO A 582 9.52 -34.23 4.51
N GLU A 583 10.37 -34.31 5.53
CA GLU A 583 10.71 -35.57 6.19
C GLU A 583 9.50 -36.11 6.99
N GLY A 584 9.31 -37.43 6.96
CA GLY A 584 8.28 -38.11 7.75
C GLY A 584 7.87 -39.45 7.17
N ASP A 585 7.09 -40.21 7.95
CA ASP A 585 6.35 -41.36 7.42
C ASP A 585 5.27 -40.81 6.46
N ARG A 586 5.35 -41.14 5.17
CA ARG A 586 4.34 -40.70 4.19
C ARG A 586 2.97 -41.28 4.51
N LEU A 587 1.97 -40.41 4.63
CA LEU A 587 0.56 -40.78 4.74
C LEU A 587 -0.20 -40.23 3.52
N ASP A 588 -0.73 -41.13 2.69
CA ASP A 588 -1.60 -40.79 1.58
C ASP A 588 -2.96 -40.31 2.11
N LEU A 589 -3.29 -39.04 1.90
CA LEU A 589 -4.51 -38.42 2.42
C LEU A 589 -5.79 -39.07 1.87
N LEU A 590 -5.78 -39.51 0.61
CA LEU A 590 -6.96 -40.07 -0.04
C LEU A 590 -7.08 -41.58 0.20
N ALA A 591 -5.98 -42.32 0.31
CA ALA A 591 -6.00 -43.75 0.63
C ALA A 591 -6.12 -44.08 2.12
N ALA A 592 -5.84 -43.13 3.03
CA ALA A 592 -5.92 -43.32 4.48
C ALA A 592 -7.35 -43.64 4.99
N THR A 593 -7.40 -44.43 6.07
CA THR A 593 -8.65 -44.84 6.73
C THR A 593 -8.97 -44.00 7.96
N GLU A 594 -10.21 -44.10 8.46
CA GLU A 594 -10.63 -43.48 9.73
C GLU A 594 -9.69 -43.82 10.90
N GLU A 595 -9.13 -45.04 10.96
CA GLU A 595 -8.20 -45.44 12.01
C GLU A 595 -6.85 -44.69 11.90
N ASP A 596 -6.35 -44.48 10.68
CA ASP A 596 -5.12 -43.71 10.44
C ASP A 596 -5.28 -42.24 10.86
N TYR A 597 -6.41 -41.62 10.51
CA TYR A 597 -6.74 -40.26 10.93
C TYR A 597 -6.91 -40.11 12.44
N ASN A 598 -7.55 -41.08 13.11
CA ASN A 598 -7.67 -41.07 14.58
C ASN A 598 -6.31 -41.26 15.28
N ASN A 599 -5.41 -42.07 14.71
CA ASN A 599 -4.04 -42.23 15.21
C ASN A 599 -3.24 -40.92 15.09
N VAL A 600 -3.29 -40.27 13.92
CA VAL A 600 -2.67 -38.94 13.69
C VAL A 600 -3.24 -37.88 14.62
N TYR A 601 -4.56 -37.80 14.77
CA TYR A 601 -5.20 -36.84 15.67
C TYR A 601 -4.73 -37.06 17.13
N THR A 602 -4.58 -38.31 17.55
CA THR A 602 -4.07 -38.65 18.89
C THR A 602 -2.60 -38.24 19.08
N GLU A 603 -1.76 -38.40 18.05
CA GLU A 603 -0.37 -37.94 18.04
C GLU A 603 -0.29 -36.41 18.13
N ILE A 604 -1.00 -35.70 17.25
CA ILE A 604 -1.05 -34.24 17.19
C ILE A 604 -1.54 -33.65 18.52
N MET A 605 -2.62 -34.17 19.10
CA MET A 605 -3.14 -33.68 20.39
C MET A 605 -2.16 -33.95 21.55
N GLY A 606 -1.44 -35.07 21.53
CA GLY A 606 -0.40 -35.37 22.52
C GLY A 606 0.80 -34.43 22.40
N ASN A 607 1.27 -34.18 21.19
CA ASN A 607 2.41 -33.30 20.91
C ASN A 607 2.07 -31.82 21.12
N ALA A 608 0.87 -31.37 20.71
CA ALA A 608 0.37 -30.03 20.99
C ALA A 608 0.25 -29.76 22.50
N PHE A 609 -0.23 -30.73 23.29
CA PHE A 609 -0.23 -30.61 24.75
C PHE A 609 1.19 -30.57 25.33
N SER A 610 2.10 -31.39 24.81
CA SER A 610 3.53 -31.39 25.17
C SER A 610 4.24 -30.07 24.83
N LEU A 611 3.82 -29.38 23.77
CA LEU A 611 4.28 -28.04 23.41
C LEU A 611 3.69 -26.98 24.33
N MET A 612 2.37 -26.95 24.52
CA MET A 612 1.70 -26.01 25.43
C MET A 612 2.27 -26.08 26.86
N MET A 613 2.57 -27.29 27.36
CA MET A 613 3.18 -27.51 28.67
C MET A 613 4.64 -27.03 28.79
N LYS A 614 5.25 -26.43 27.75
CA LYS A 614 6.55 -25.75 27.80
C LYS A 614 6.44 -24.21 27.90
N PHE A 615 5.24 -23.66 27.72
CA PHE A 615 4.94 -22.23 27.89
C PHE A 615 4.46 -21.90 29.33
N TYR A 616 4.50 -22.87 30.25
CA TYR A 616 4.09 -22.78 31.67
C TYR A 616 5.20 -23.30 32.61
#